data_AF-X8JLV2-F1
#
_entry.id   AF-X8JLV2-F1
#
_cell.length_a   1.000
_cell.length_b   1.000
_cell.length_c   1.000
_cell.angle_alpha   90.00
_cell.angle_beta   90.00
_cell.angle_gamma   90.00
#
_symmetry.space_group_name_H-M   'P 1'
#
loop_
_entity.id
_entity.type
_entity.pdbx_description
1 polymer ?
#
loop_
_entity_poly.entity_id
_entity_poly.type
_entity_poly.pdbx_seq_one_letter_code
_entity_poly.pdbx_strand_id
1 'polypeptide(L)'
;MGFDLGVTLQKQGDYTVVNSPLPGFVLTSSYLNSLGATSKLGELGRVIVKLSAGADLEIDVRRYTRPTTPSGTINVSGTSGDYWFNHTANGAKLATVQALGPNGEYLKDDWTQWLGPLQAGRINWNGDYSLSDDQTQLIIRASLLSTIKSFGKPVTLTWEYWPRTGASNTVTTVVTVT
;
A
#
# COMPACT_ATOMS: atom_id res chain seq x y z
N MET A 1 5.53 -16.57 -22.18
CA MET A 1 5.67 -17.72 -21.25
C MET A 1 6.04 -17.16 -19.87
N GLY A 2 5.43 -17.67 -18.80
CA GLY A 2 5.64 -17.17 -17.43
C GLY A 2 6.81 -17.87 -16.76
N PHE A 3 7.73 -17.16 -16.09
CA PHE A 3 8.72 -17.78 -15.21
C PHE A 3 8.48 -17.37 -13.75
N ASP A 4 8.66 -18.29 -12.80
CA ASP A 4 8.78 -18.01 -11.37
C ASP A 4 10.05 -18.66 -10.85
N LEU A 5 10.89 -17.91 -10.11
CA LEU A 5 12.22 -18.36 -9.63
C LEU A 5 13.13 -18.98 -10.71
N GLY A 6 12.91 -18.64 -11.99
CA GLY A 6 13.64 -19.20 -13.13
C GLY A 6 13.03 -20.47 -13.75
N VAL A 7 11.88 -20.94 -13.27
CA VAL A 7 11.16 -22.12 -13.78
C VAL A 7 10.02 -21.71 -14.70
N THR A 8 9.95 -22.31 -15.89
CA THR A 8 8.84 -22.09 -16.83
C THR A 8 7.54 -22.68 -16.29
N LEU A 9 6.51 -21.85 -16.14
CA LEU A 9 5.17 -22.30 -15.74
C LEU A 9 4.52 -23.17 -16.82
N GLN A 10 3.82 -24.21 -16.41
CA GLN A 10 3.14 -25.15 -17.28
C GLN A 10 1.73 -24.66 -17.68
N LYS A 11 1.48 -24.55 -18.98
CA LYS A 11 0.14 -24.24 -19.51
C LYS A 11 -0.84 -25.36 -19.14
N GLN A 12 -2.06 -25.00 -18.73
CA GLN A 12 -3.12 -25.88 -18.21
C GLN A 12 -2.83 -26.55 -16.86
N GLY A 13 -1.62 -26.39 -16.31
CA GLY A 13 -1.28 -26.77 -14.94
C GLY A 13 -1.20 -25.56 -14.02
N ASP A 14 -0.23 -24.69 -14.27
CA ASP A 14 0.05 -23.51 -13.45
C ASP A 14 -0.76 -22.29 -13.88
N TYR A 15 -1.06 -22.20 -15.17
CA TYR A 15 -1.87 -21.12 -15.72
C TYR A 15 -2.72 -21.56 -16.92
N THR A 16 -3.83 -20.87 -17.15
CA THR A 16 -4.63 -21.00 -18.38
C THR A 16 -4.58 -19.70 -19.17
N VAL A 17 -4.70 -19.80 -20.49
CA VAL A 17 -4.81 -18.62 -21.37
C VAL A 17 -6.28 -18.32 -21.59
N VAL A 18 -6.65 -17.06 -21.41
CA VAL A 18 -7.99 -16.54 -21.66
C VAL A 18 -7.93 -15.70 -22.92
N ASN A 19 -8.86 -15.90 -23.85
CA ASN A 19 -8.94 -15.12 -25.10
C ASN A 19 -10.21 -14.27 -25.19
N SER A 20 -11.13 -14.38 -24.22
CA SER A 20 -12.41 -13.67 -24.19
C SER A 20 -12.86 -13.47 -22.73
N PRO A 21 -13.43 -12.31 -22.35
CA PRO A 21 -13.74 -11.15 -23.20
C PRO A 21 -12.51 -10.31 -23.58
N LEU A 22 -11.39 -10.48 -22.87
CA LEU A 22 -10.10 -9.88 -23.20
C LEU A 22 -8.99 -10.95 -23.13
N PRO A 23 -7.95 -10.85 -23.98
CA PRO A 23 -6.81 -11.74 -23.93
C PRO A 23 -6.04 -11.55 -22.61
N GLY A 24 -5.68 -12.66 -21.97
CA GLY A 24 -4.99 -12.67 -20.70
C GLY A 24 -4.65 -14.08 -20.25
N PHE A 25 -4.38 -14.23 -18.96
CA PHE A 25 -4.15 -15.53 -18.34
C PHE A 25 -4.70 -15.54 -16.92
N VAL A 26 -4.95 -16.75 -16.41
CA VAL A 26 -5.37 -17.00 -15.03
C VAL A 26 -4.35 -17.94 -14.42
N LEU A 27 -3.76 -17.54 -13.29
CA LEU A 27 -2.96 -18.44 -12.45
C LEU A 27 -3.91 -19.40 -11.75
N THR A 28 -3.60 -20.70 -11.78
CA THR A 28 -4.46 -21.71 -11.15
C THR A 28 -4.33 -21.64 -9.63
N SER A 29 -5.41 -21.97 -8.92
CA SER A 29 -5.38 -22.04 -7.45
C SER A 29 -4.36 -23.06 -6.94
N SER A 30 -4.13 -24.17 -7.68
CA SER A 30 -3.11 -25.15 -7.34
C SER A 30 -1.70 -24.56 -7.38
N TYR A 31 -1.39 -23.75 -8.39
CA TYR A 31 -0.11 -23.05 -8.46
C TYR A 31 0.03 -21.99 -7.36
N LEU A 32 -0.98 -21.15 -7.14
CA LEU A 32 -0.92 -20.17 -6.05
C LEU A 32 -0.73 -20.83 -4.67
N ASN A 33 -1.33 -22.00 -4.45
CA ASN A 33 -1.15 -22.77 -3.22
C ASN A 33 0.25 -23.37 -3.09
N SER A 34 0.90 -23.74 -4.21
CA SER A 34 2.25 -24.32 -4.20
C SER A 34 3.32 -23.30 -3.77
N LEU A 35 3.06 -21.99 -3.93
CA LEU A 35 3.95 -20.90 -3.52
C LEU A 35 4.06 -20.69 -2.00
N GLY A 36 3.56 -21.62 -1.17
CA GLY A 36 3.71 -21.54 0.28
C GLY A 36 2.63 -20.71 0.97
N ALA A 37 1.39 -20.80 0.49
CA ALA A 37 0.22 -20.10 1.02
C ALA A 37 -0.16 -20.45 2.49
N THR A 38 0.64 -21.22 3.23
CA THR A 38 0.23 -21.80 4.53
C THR A 38 0.81 -21.13 5.77
N SER A 39 2.01 -20.51 5.77
CA SER A 39 2.50 -19.81 6.99
C SER A 39 3.30 -18.50 6.82
N LYS A 40 3.87 -18.21 5.65
CA LYS A 40 4.71 -17.00 5.45
C LYS A 40 3.87 -15.81 4.97
N LEU A 41 4.04 -14.65 5.60
CA LEU A 41 3.54 -13.36 5.11
C LEU A 41 4.62 -12.67 4.27
N GLY A 42 4.20 -11.83 3.33
CA GLY A 42 5.08 -11.10 2.41
C GLY A 42 5.17 -11.75 1.04
N GLU A 43 6.26 -11.45 0.32
CA GLU A 43 6.56 -12.01 -1.01
C GLU A 43 6.68 -13.53 -0.93
N LEU A 44 5.81 -14.19 -1.70
CA LEU A 44 5.80 -15.64 -1.91
C LEU A 44 6.62 -16.01 -3.15
N GLY A 45 6.57 -15.18 -4.18
CA GLY A 45 7.23 -15.41 -5.46
C GLY A 45 6.86 -14.33 -6.48
N ARG A 46 7.38 -14.48 -7.70
CA ARG A 46 7.17 -13.51 -8.77
C ARG A 46 6.87 -14.20 -10.08
N VAL A 47 5.76 -13.84 -10.71
CA VAL A 47 5.42 -14.30 -12.05
C VAL A 47 5.91 -13.30 -13.08
N ILE A 48 6.82 -13.73 -13.95
CA ILE A 48 7.39 -12.93 -15.03
C ILE A 48 6.73 -13.31 -16.34
N VAL A 49 5.87 -12.46 -16.88
CA VAL A 49 5.18 -12.68 -18.16
C VAL A 49 6.06 -12.20 -19.30
N LYS A 50 6.65 -13.16 -20.04
CA LYS A 50 7.38 -12.86 -21.28
C LYS A 50 6.41 -12.59 -22.43
N LEU A 51 6.56 -11.42 -23.06
CA LEU A 51 5.84 -11.00 -24.25
C LEU A 51 6.68 -11.27 -25.51
N SER A 52 6.04 -11.30 -26.68
CA SER A 52 6.76 -11.47 -27.96
C SER A 52 7.65 -10.27 -28.32
N ALA A 53 7.36 -9.11 -27.74
CA ALA A 53 8.14 -7.88 -27.83
C ALA A 53 7.88 -7.01 -26.59
N GLY A 54 8.81 -6.11 -26.28
CA GLY A 54 8.73 -5.21 -25.12
C GLY A 54 9.34 -5.79 -23.86
N ALA A 55 9.20 -5.05 -22.75
CA ALA A 55 9.69 -5.48 -21.45
C ALA A 55 8.81 -6.57 -20.85
N ASP A 56 9.41 -7.38 -19.99
CA ASP A 56 8.68 -8.37 -19.22
C ASP A 56 7.73 -7.70 -18.22
N LEU A 57 6.54 -8.26 -18.06
CA LEU A 57 5.63 -7.85 -16.99
C LEU A 57 5.90 -8.70 -15.75
N GLU A 58 6.31 -8.05 -14.68
CA GLU A 58 6.53 -8.68 -13.37
C GLU A 58 5.30 -8.54 -12.47
N ILE A 59 4.85 -9.67 -11.92
CA ILE A 59 3.74 -9.74 -10.98
C ILE A 59 4.25 -10.30 -9.66
N ASP A 60 4.25 -9.47 -8.64
CA ASP A 60 4.54 -9.86 -7.26
C ASP A 60 3.36 -10.65 -6.67
N VAL A 61 3.64 -11.88 -6.24
CA VAL A 61 2.67 -12.72 -5.54
C VAL A 61 3.01 -12.67 -4.05
N ARG A 62 2.08 -12.14 -3.27
CA ARG A 62 2.26 -11.93 -1.83
C ARG A 62 1.10 -12.46 -1.02
N ARG A 63 1.40 -12.91 0.19
CA ARG A 63 0.42 -13.17 1.23
C ARG A 63 0.41 -12.04 2.23
N TYR A 64 -0.76 -11.56 2.59
CA TYR A 64 -0.89 -10.51 3.59
C TYR A 64 -2.03 -10.79 4.56
N THR A 65 -1.93 -10.17 5.74
CA THR A 65 -3.07 -9.92 6.63
C THR A 65 -3.13 -8.43 6.93
N ARG A 66 -4.18 -7.99 7.63
CA ARG A 66 -4.38 -6.56 7.92
C ARG A 66 -3.16 -5.97 8.64
N PRO A 67 -2.58 -4.86 8.17
CA PRO A 67 -1.45 -4.21 8.83
C PRO A 67 -1.86 -3.67 10.21
N THR A 68 -0.88 -3.42 11.08
CA THR A 68 -1.11 -2.88 12.43
C THR A 68 -0.11 -1.79 12.81
N THR A 69 -0.47 -0.95 13.78
CA THR A 69 0.40 0.06 14.40
C THR A 69 0.26 -0.01 15.93
N PRO A 70 1.31 0.33 16.73
CA PRO A 70 1.27 0.24 18.19
C PRO A 70 0.32 1.24 18.89
N SER A 71 -0.05 2.34 18.21
CA SER A 71 -0.98 3.35 18.72
C SER A 71 -1.76 3.98 17.56
N GLY A 72 -3.06 4.21 17.76
CA GLY A 72 -3.92 4.95 16.85
C GLY A 72 -3.90 6.46 17.07
N THR A 73 -3.25 6.97 18.13
CA THR A 73 -3.14 8.41 18.41
C THR A 73 -1.68 8.81 18.50
N ILE A 74 -1.33 9.92 17.84
CA ILE A 74 -0.01 10.51 17.79
C ILE A 74 -0.14 11.98 18.22
N ASN A 75 0.58 12.35 19.28
CA ASN A 75 0.64 13.74 19.75
C ASN A 75 2.06 14.25 19.56
N VAL A 76 2.24 15.29 18.74
CA VAL A 76 3.54 15.90 18.48
C VAL A 76 3.54 17.31 19.08
N SER A 77 4.44 17.55 20.04
CA SER A 77 4.60 18.84 20.71
C SER A 77 5.86 19.54 20.20
N GLY A 78 5.73 20.73 19.59
CA GLY A 78 6.88 21.45 19.04
C GLY A 78 7.51 20.73 17.84
N THR A 79 7.46 21.34 16.66
CA THR A 79 7.89 20.67 15.42
C THR A 79 9.17 21.30 14.86
N SER A 80 10.24 20.51 14.75
CA SER A 80 11.38 20.86 13.88
C SER A 80 11.81 19.73 12.95
N GLY A 81 11.21 18.53 13.04
CA GLY A 81 11.63 17.36 12.25
C GLY A 81 10.51 16.35 12.00
N ASP A 82 10.87 15.28 11.27
CA ASP A 82 10.00 14.17 10.93
C ASP A 82 9.59 13.36 12.17
N TYR A 83 8.38 12.82 12.16
CA TYR A 83 7.91 11.88 13.18
C TYR A 83 7.92 10.45 12.65
N TRP A 84 8.60 9.56 13.38
CA TRP A 84 8.82 8.17 13.00
C TRP A 84 8.08 7.25 13.97
N PHE A 85 7.41 6.23 13.46
CA PHE A 85 6.77 5.24 14.30
C PHE A 85 6.74 3.85 13.66
N ASN A 86 6.86 2.83 14.50
CA ASN A 86 6.86 1.45 14.06
C ASN A 86 5.49 1.05 13.54
N HIS A 87 5.46 0.14 12.58
CA HIS A 87 4.26 -0.54 12.12
C HIS A 87 4.57 -1.99 11.75
N THR A 88 3.53 -2.79 11.62
CA THR A 88 3.64 -4.15 11.10
C THR A 88 2.83 -4.24 9.81
N ALA A 89 3.52 -4.28 8.68
CA ALA A 89 2.87 -4.37 7.36
C ALA A 89 2.16 -5.71 7.11
N ASN A 90 2.49 -6.76 7.88
CA ASN A 90 1.88 -8.10 7.78
C ASN A 90 1.85 -8.65 6.34
N GLY A 91 2.93 -8.40 5.58
CA GLY A 91 3.07 -8.83 4.19
C GLY A 91 2.40 -7.94 3.14
N ALA A 92 1.63 -6.94 3.56
CA ALA A 92 1.09 -5.91 2.67
C ALA A 92 2.19 -4.89 2.28
N LYS A 93 1.96 -4.07 1.25
CA LYS A 93 2.86 -2.99 0.83
C LYS A 93 2.15 -1.66 0.92
N LEU A 94 2.75 -0.68 1.59
CA LEU A 94 2.19 0.67 1.68
C LEU A 94 1.96 1.22 0.27
N ALA A 95 0.77 1.73 0.03
CA ALA A 95 0.31 2.23 -1.25
C ALA A 95 0.19 3.76 -1.24
N THR A 96 -0.51 4.30 -0.25
CA THR A 96 -0.75 5.74 -0.12
C THR A 96 -1.27 6.09 1.27
N VAL A 97 -1.47 7.38 1.55
CA VAL A 97 -2.08 7.88 2.78
C VAL A 97 -3.18 8.88 2.41
N GLN A 98 -4.35 8.72 3.01
CA GLN A 98 -5.41 9.72 2.99
C GLN A 98 -5.33 10.56 4.26
N ALA A 99 -5.50 11.89 4.16
CA ALA A 99 -5.44 12.80 5.31
C ALA A 99 -6.71 13.65 5.41
N LEU A 100 -7.53 13.38 6.42
CA LEU A 100 -8.83 14.02 6.62
C LEU A 100 -8.95 14.68 8.00
N GLY A 101 -9.60 15.84 8.04
CA GLY A 101 -10.07 16.47 9.27
C GLY A 101 -11.22 15.69 9.93
N PRO A 102 -11.67 16.14 11.11
CA PRO A 102 -12.68 15.43 11.90
C PRO A 102 -14.05 15.33 11.23
N ASN A 103 -14.36 16.23 10.28
CA ASN A 103 -15.61 16.23 9.52
C ASN A 103 -15.42 15.76 8.07
N GLY A 104 -14.28 15.12 7.77
CA GLY A 104 -13.94 14.68 6.42
C GLY A 104 -13.34 15.77 5.53
N GLU A 105 -12.94 16.92 6.09
CA GLU A 105 -12.25 17.97 5.35
C GLU A 105 -10.92 17.46 4.80
N TYR A 106 -10.57 17.78 3.56
CA TYR A 106 -9.28 17.36 3.02
C TYR A 106 -8.21 18.26 3.61
N LEU A 107 -7.17 17.66 4.20
CA LEU A 107 -6.11 18.45 4.82
C LEU A 107 -5.35 19.30 3.80
N LYS A 108 -5.14 18.75 2.60
CA LYS A 108 -4.42 19.37 1.49
C LYS A 108 -5.03 18.90 0.17
N ASP A 109 -4.75 19.65 -0.90
CA ASP A 109 -5.12 19.30 -2.27
C ASP A 109 -6.64 19.08 -2.38
N ASP A 110 -7.42 20.05 -1.90
CA ASP A 110 -8.89 20.02 -1.88
C ASP A 110 -9.53 19.80 -3.26
N TRP A 111 -8.86 20.25 -4.32
CA TRP A 111 -9.23 19.97 -5.71
C TRP A 111 -9.33 18.46 -6.01
N THR A 112 -8.64 17.59 -5.25
CA THR A 112 -8.71 16.14 -5.41
C THR A 112 -10.09 15.57 -5.07
N GLN A 113 -11.00 16.35 -4.47
CA GLN A 113 -12.39 15.96 -4.23
C GLN A 113 -13.14 15.59 -5.52
N TRP A 114 -12.68 16.10 -6.66
CA TRP A 114 -13.25 15.80 -7.97
C TRP A 114 -12.67 14.55 -8.63
N LEU A 115 -11.68 13.92 -7.99
CA LEU A 115 -11.06 12.68 -8.47
C LEU A 115 -11.81 11.45 -7.95
N GLY A 116 -11.52 10.30 -8.56
CA GLY A 116 -12.10 9.03 -8.12
C GLY A 116 -11.71 8.66 -6.68
N PRO A 117 -12.41 7.68 -6.06
CA PRO A 117 -12.27 7.33 -4.64
C PRO A 117 -10.87 6.83 -4.26
N LEU A 118 -10.06 6.39 -5.24
CA LEU A 118 -8.67 5.99 -5.03
C LEU A 118 -7.69 7.18 -5.01
N GLN A 119 -8.12 8.41 -5.26
CA GLN A 119 -7.24 9.57 -5.34
C GLN A 119 -7.68 10.71 -4.39
N ALA A 120 -8.98 10.86 -4.15
CA ALA A 120 -9.50 11.98 -3.38
C ALA A 120 -8.95 12.06 -1.93
N GLY A 121 -8.37 13.19 -1.54
CA GLY A 121 -7.82 13.43 -0.20
C GLY A 121 -6.52 12.68 0.13
N ARG A 122 -5.81 12.14 -0.88
CA ARG A 122 -4.52 11.45 -0.70
C ARG A 122 -3.37 12.46 -0.79
N ILE A 123 -2.36 12.24 0.04
CA ILE A 123 -1.18 13.09 0.17
C ILE A 123 0.04 12.51 -0.54
N ASN A 124 1.15 13.25 -0.61
CA ASN A 124 2.28 12.96 -1.47
C ASN A 124 3.38 12.12 -0.80
N TRP A 125 3.88 11.12 -1.53
CA TRP A 125 5.04 10.32 -1.12
C TRP A 125 6.31 11.19 -1.05
N ASN A 126 7.13 10.97 -0.01
CA ASN A 126 8.34 11.72 0.35
C ASN A 126 8.16 13.22 0.63
N GLY A 127 7.06 13.84 0.19
CA GLY A 127 6.69 15.20 0.52
C GLY A 127 5.93 15.31 1.84
N ASP A 128 4.99 14.40 2.12
CA ASP A 128 4.10 14.47 3.27
C ASP A 128 4.25 13.25 4.20
N TYR A 129 4.44 12.07 3.61
CA TYR A 129 4.70 10.82 4.33
C TYR A 129 5.76 9.98 3.61
N SER A 130 6.32 8.99 4.29
CA SER A 130 7.27 8.05 3.70
C SER A 130 7.38 6.78 4.55
N LEU A 131 8.32 5.92 4.19
CA LEU A 131 8.64 4.66 4.84
C LEU A 131 10.16 4.60 5.03
N SER A 132 10.64 4.03 6.13
CA SER A 132 12.06 3.76 6.32
C SER A 132 12.59 2.80 5.26
N ASP A 133 13.90 2.83 5.01
CA ASP A 133 14.54 1.97 3.99
C ASP A 133 14.33 0.47 4.27
N ASP A 134 14.34 0.08 5.55
CA ASP A 134 14.07 -1.28 6.03
C ASP A 134 12.57 -1.61 6.11
N GLN A 135 11.70 -0.65 5.78
CA GLN A 135 10.25 -0.77 5.78
C GLN A 135 9.61 -1.10 7.13
N THR A 136 10.28 -0.81 8.25
CA THR A 136 9.74 -1.08 9.59
C THR A 136 9.04 0.14 10.20
N GLN A 137 9.34 1.35 9.72
CA GLN A 137 8.80 2.59 10.27
C GLN A 137 8.06 3.42 9.22
N LEU A 138 6.89 3.89 9.60
CA LEU A 138 6.15 4.93 8.88
C LEU A 138 6.68 6.29 9.31
N ILE A 139 6.72 7.21 8.35
CA ILE A 139 7.28 8.55 8.53
C ILE A 139 6.19 9.57 8.22
N ILE A 140 5.92 10.45 9.18
CA ILE A 140 5.16 11.69 8.95
C ILE A 140 6.20 12.80 8.78
N ARG A 141 6.28 13.37 7.58
CA ARG A 141 7.29 14.38 7.28
C ARG A 141 7.00 15.70 8.02
N ALA A 142 8.06 16.45 8.33
CA ALA A 142 7.96 17.72 9.04
C ALA A 142 7.01 18.73 8.35
N SER A 143 7.00 18.73 7.01
CA SER A 143 6.07 19.47 6.16
C SER A 143 4.60 19.15 6.46
N LEU A 144 4.26 17.86 6.61
CA LEU A 144 2.89 17.45 6.94
C LEU A 144 2.54 17.83 8.37
N LEU A 145 3.47 17.67 9.32
CA LEU A 145 3.27 18.10 10.71
C LEU A 145 3.02 19.60 10.80
N SER A 146 3.76 20.41 10.05
CA SER A 146 3.52 21.86 9.94
C SER A 146 2.13 22.15 9.37
N THR A 147 1.71 21.40 8.35
CA THR A 147 0.37 21.54 7.74
C THR A 147 -0.73 21.20 8.74
N ILE A 148 -0.59 20.09 9.49
CA ILE A 148 -1.53 19.67 10.55
C ILE A 148 -1.58 20.74 11.65
N LYS A 149 -0.42 21.29 12.06
CA LYS A 149 -0.35 22.37 13.04
C LYS A 149 -1.11 23.61 12.58
N SER A 150 -0.90 24.04 11.34
CA SER A 150 -1.62 25.17 10.75
C SER A 150 -3.11 24.92 10.58
N PHE A 151 -3.51 23.66 10.32
CA PHE A 151 -4.92 23.27 10.25
C PHE A 151 -5.62 23.38 11.63
N GLY A 152 -4.87 23.25 12.73
CA GLY A 152 -5.34 23.54 14.08
C GLY A 152 -6.38 22.56 14.64
N LYS A 153 -6.59 21.42 13.97
CA LYS A 153 -7.50 20.35 14.38
C LYS A 153 -6.81 18.98 14.25
N PRO A 154 -7.25 17.96 15.00
CA PRO A 154 -6.76 16.60 14.79
C PRO A 154 -7.02 16.13 13.36
N VAL A 155 -6.05 15.43 12.78
CA VAL A 155 -6.13 14.86 11.43
C VAL A 155 -6.07 13.35 11.50
N THR A 156 -7.00 12.69 10.82
CA THR A 156 -6.99 11.25 10.60
C THR A 156 -6.16 10.93 9.37
N LEU A 157 -5.03 10.25 9.58
CA LEU A 157 -4.24 9.63 8.52
C LEU A 157 -4.67 8.17 8.34
N THR A 158 -5.19 7.84 7.17
CA THR A 158 -5.49 6.45 6.78
C THR A 158 -4.38 5.95 5.87
N TRP A 159 -3.53 5.08 6.41
CA TRP A 159 -2.44 4.44 5.69
C TRP A 159 -2.98 3.23 4.92
N GLU A 160 -2.98 3.31 3.61
CA GLU A 160 -3.54 2.32 2.70
C GLU A 160 -2.46 1.43 2.13
N TYR A 161 -2.72 0.12 2.09
CA TYR A 161 -1.79 -0.87 1.57
C TYR A 161 -2.39 -1.56 0.34
N TRP A 162 -1.54 -2.16 -0.50
CA TRP A 162 -1.98 -3.00 -1.61
C TRP A 162 -2.40 -4.39 -1.12
N PRO A 163 -3.53 -4.94 -1.62
CA PRO A 163 -4.52 -4.28 -2.47
C PRO A 163 -5.34 -3.23 -1.70
N ARG A 164 -5.69 -2.12 -2.35
CA ARG A 164 -6.42 -0.99 -1.74
C ARG A 164 -7.91 -1.31 -1.60
N THR A 165 -8.25 -2.16 -0.64
CA THR A 165 -9.60 -2.71 -0.41
C THR A 165 -10.35 -2.05 0.75
N GLY A 166 -9.96 -0.83 1.14
CA GLY A 166 -10.56 -0.12 2.26
C GLY A 166 -10.14 -0.70 3.62
N ALA A 167 -11.06 -0.75 4.59
CA ALA A 167 -10.77 -1.03 6.01
C ALA A 167 -10.06 -2.36 6.29
N SER A 168 -10.17 -3.34 5.39
CA SER A 168 -9.54 -4.66 5.52
C SER A 168 -8.01 -4.62 5.33
N ASN A 169 -7.47 -3.57 4.69
CA ASN A 169 -6.05 -3.44 4.39
C ASN A 169 -5.51 -2.03 4.65
N THR A 170 -5.99 -1.40 5.72
CA THR A 170 -5.57 -0.08 6.17
C THR A 170 -5.26 -0.06 7.66
N VAL A 171 -4.43 0.90 8.08
CA VAL A 171 -4.30 1.34 9.48
C VAL A 171 -4.59 2.82 9.56
N THR A 172 -5.11 3.26 10.71
CA THR A 172 -5.49 4.66 10.92
C THR A 172 -4.76 5.22 12.12
N THR A 173 -4.27 6.45 11.99
CA THR A 173 -3.67 7.22 13.09
C THR A 173 -4.28 8.61 13.13
N VAL A 174 -4.72 9.06 14.30
CA VAL A 174 -5.16 10.43 14.57
C VAL A 174 -3.96 11.21 15.08
N VAL A 175 -3.60 12.27 14.36
CA VAL A 175 -2.42 13.09 14.62
C VAL A 175 -2.87 14.46 15.13
N THR A 176 -2.34 14.86 16.27
CA THR A 176 -2.51 16.21 16.82
C THR A 176 -1.13 16.85 16.97
N VAL A 177 -1.01 18.12 16.58
CA VAL A 177 0.24 18.88 16.68
C VAL A 177 0.00 20.16 17.49
N THR A 178 0.79 20.37 18.54
CA THR A 178 0.72 21.54 19.43
C THR A 178 1.97 22.43 19.34
#